data_AF-A0A4R5IXR0-F1
#
_entry.id   AF-A0A4R5IXR0-F1
#
_cell.length_a   1.000
_cell.length_b   1.000
_cell.length_c   1.000
_cell.angle_alpha   90.00
_cell.angle_beta   90.00
_cell.angle_gamma   90.00
#
_symmetry.space_group_name_H-M   'P 1'
#
loop_
_entity.id
_entity.type
_entity.pdbx_description
1 polymer ?
#
loop_
_entity_poly.entity_id
_entity_poly.type
_entity_poly.pdbx_seq_one_letter_code
_entity_poly.pdbx_strand_id
1 'polypeptide(L)'
;MAILAARDQHRSLGQFVAWAVSEKLKSLAFRVIRDNRPEQVSIEDAVALLWSVEEADRIVKLGMHAPHLMTFAEQVAYQRIAEDEAVWPAKDDPDLPRIRAKWAVYTEGLALEHDNP
;
A
#
# COMPACT_ATOMS: atom_id res chain seq x y z
N MET A 1 -32.30 -4.68 10.47
CA MET A 1 -31.13 -5.18 11.23
C MET A 1 -30.20 -4.03 11.66
N ALA A 2 -29.51 -3.32 10.76
CA ALA A 2 -28.55 -2.28 11.14
C ALA A 2 -29.13 -1.11 11.96
N ILE A 3 -30.35 -0.64 11.66
CA ILE A 3 -31.01 0.46 12.41
C ILE A 3 -31.34 0.06 13.86
N LEU A 4 -31.72 -1.21 14.09
CA LEU A 4 -32.01 -1.74 15.42
C LEU A 4 -30.73 -1.84 16.26
N ALA A 5 -29.64 -2.36 15.67
CA ALA A 5 -28.34 -2.45 16.33
C ALA A 5 -27.72 -1.06 16.62
N ALA A 6 -27.87 -0.10 15.72
CA ALA A 6 -27.43 1.28 15.95
C ALA A 6 -28.15 1.92 17.14
N ARG A 7 -29.47 1.70 17.24
CA ARG A 7 -30.29 2.17 18.38
C ARG A 7 -29.87 1.52 19.70
N ASP A 8 -29.65 0.21 19.69
CA ASP A 8 -29.20 -0.54 20.88
C ASP A 8 -27.84 -0.05 21.40
N GLN A 9 -26.92 0.29 20.49
CA GLN A 9 -25.62 0.85 20.85
C GLN A 9 -25.60 2.37 21.05
N HIS A 10 -26.76 3.03 21.03
CA HIS A 10 -26.89 4.50 21.14
C HIS A 10 -26.04 5.29 20.13
N ARG A 11 -25.86 4.77 18.91
CA ARG A 11 -25.11 5.40 17.82
C ARG A 11 -26.06 5.82 16.69
N SER A 12 -25.69 6.87 15.95
CA SER A 12 -26.35 7.12 14.66
C SER A 12 -26.06 5.98 13.68
N LEU A 13 -26.91 5.78 12.66
CA LEU A 13 -26.69 4.70 11.68
C LEU A 13 -25.31 4.80 11.00
N GLY A 14 -24.88 6.02 10.64
CA GLY A 14 -23.57 6.26 10.06
C GLY A 14 -22.42 5.92 11.03
N GLN A 15 -22.55 6.31 12.30
CA GLN A 15 -21.56 5.98 13.34
C GLN A 15 -21.50 4.48 13.64
N PHE A 16 -22.64 3.79 13.59
CA PHE A 16 -22.70 2.35 13.77
C PHE A 16 -22.01 1.61 12.62
N VAL A 17 -22.26 2.01 11.36
CA VAL A 17 -21.60 1.42 10.19
C VAL A 17 -20.09 1.67 10.25
N ALA A 18 -19.66 2.91 10.53
CA ALA A 18 -18.24 3.24 10.65
C ALA A 18 -17.55 2.38 11.71
N TRP A 19 -18.16 2.29 12.90
CA TRP A 19 -17.64 1.44 13.98
C TRP A 19 -17.58 -0.05 13.58
N ALA A 20 -18.66 -0.59 12.98
CA ALA A 20 -18.71 -1.99 12.59
C ALA A 20 -17.66 -2.32 11.52
N VAL A 21 -17.40 -1.40 10.59
CA VAL A 21 -16.32 -1.51 9.60
C VAL A 21 -14.97 -1.49 10.31
N SER A 22 -14.71 -0.52 11.19
CA SER A 22 -13.46 -0.44 11.95
C SER A 22 -13.17 -1.70 12.76
N GLU A 23 -14.19 -2.26 13.42
CA GLU A 23 -14.04 -3.50 14.19
C GLU A 23 -13.72 -4.70 13.28
N LYS A 24 -14.31 -4.77 12.09
CA LYS A 24 -13.96 -5.82 11.13
C LYS A 24 -12.57 -5.64 10.54
N LEU A 25 -12.18 -4.41 10.22
CA LEU A 25 -10.83 -4.07 9.76
C LEU A 25 -9.76 -4.52 10.78
N LYS A 26 -9.97 -4.34 12.09
CA LYS A 26 -9.04 -4.84 13.13
C LYS A 26 -8.83 -6.35 13.11
N SER A 27 -9.84 -7.12 12.67
CA SER A 27 -9.77 -8.58 12.60
C SER A 27 -9.14 -9.12 11.31
N LEU A 28 -8.91 -8.26 10.31
CA LEU A 28 -8.27 -8.66 9.06
C LEU A 28 -6.76 -8.62 9.20
N ALA A 29 -6.12 -9.72 8.85
CA ALA A 29 -4.67 -9.81 8.76
C ALA A 29 -4.24 -9.52 7.31
N PHE A 30 -3.29 -8.60 7.13
CA PHE A 30 -2.67 -8.31 5.85
C PHE A 30 -1.41 -9.16 5.68
N ARG A 31 -1.23 -9.73 4.50
CA ARG A 31 -0.02 -10.47 4.17
C ARG A 31 1.03 -9.50 3.66
N VAL A 32 2.20 -9.47 4.28
CA VAL A 32 3.35 -8.69 3.82
C VAL A 32 4.60 -9.56 3.79
N ILE A 33 5.63 -9.10 3.11
CA ILE A 33 6.97 -9.70 3.07
C ILE A 33 7.89 -8.83 3.91
N ARG A 34 8.47 -9.41 4.96
CA ARG A 34 9.47 -8.79 5.82
C ARG A 34 10.65 -9.75 5.92
N ASP A 35 11.87 -9.26 5.76
CA ASP A 35 13.11 -10.07 5.80
C ASP A 35 13.03 -11.34 4.91
N ASN A 36 12.47 -11.17 3.71
CA ASN A 36 12.26 -12.25 2.74
C ASN A 36 11.36 -13.41 3.23
N ARG A 37 10.49 -13.16 4.21
CA ARG A 37 9.52 -14.12 4.74
C ARG A 37 8.10 -13.53 4.72
N PRO A 38 7.08 -14.32 4.37
CA PRO A 38 5.70 -13.88 4.46
C PRO A 38 5.28 -13.79 5.94
N GLU A 39 4.75 -12.64 6.33
CA GLU A 39 4.24 -12.34 7.66
C GLU A 39 2.79 -11.84 7.55
N GLN A 40 2.00 -12.06 8.60
CA GLN A 40 0.68 -11.45 8.76
C GLN A 40 0.77 -10.29 9.73
N VAL A 41 0.38 -9.09 9.28
CA VAL A 41 0.40 -7.86 10.08
C VAL A 41 -1.00 -7.27 10.21
N SER A 42 -1.17 -6.40 11.20
CA SER A 42 -2.42 -5.63 11.34
C SER A 42 -2.60 -4.66 10.16
N ILE A 43 -3.82 -4.18 9.94
CA ILE A 43 -4.07 -3.12 8.96
C ILE A 43 -3.29 -1.86 9.29
N GLU A 44 -3.18 -1.51 10.57
CA GLU A 44 -2.47 -0.31 11.01
C GLU A 44 -0.99 -0.38 10.64
N ASP A 45 -0.36 -1.53 10.86
CA ASP A 45 1.03 -1.78 10.46
C ASP A 45 1.19 -1.82 8.95
N ALA A 46 0.25 -2.44 8.23
CA ALA A 46 0.27 -2.50 6.77
C ALA A 46 0.16 -1.09 6.16
N VAL A 47 -0.72 -0.23 6.68
CA VAL A 47 -0.84 1.16 6.23
C VAL A 47 0.45 1.92 6.53
N ALA A 48 1.01 1.80 7.73
CA ALA A 48 2.26 2.48 8.07
C ALA A 48 3.45 2.04 7.16
N LEU A 49 3.47 0.76 6.78
CA LEU A 49 4.54 0.19 5.95
C LEU A 49 4.37 0.54 4.47
N LEU A 50 3.16 0.38 3.91
CA LEU A 50 2.89 0.42 2.46
C LEU A 50 2.48 1.82 1.98
N TRP A 51 1.86 2.62 2.82
CA TRP A 51 1.34 3.92 2.41
C TRP A 51 2.48 4.94 2.24
N SER A 52 2.37 5.72 1.16
CA SER A 52 3.14 6.94 0.95
C SER A 52 2.31 7.91 0.13
N VAL A 53 2.52 9.21 0.37
CA VAL A 53 1.91 10.28 -0.43
C VAL A 53 2.58 10.36 -1.80
N GLU A 54 3.88 10.11 -1.85
CA GLU A 54 4.64 10.04 -3.10
C GLU A 54 4.42 8.69 -3.77
N GLU A 55 3.90 8.70 -4.99
CA GLU A 55 3.57 7.51 -5.77
C GLU A 55 4.80 6.59 -5.98
N ALA A 56 5.96 7.18 -6.28
CA ALA A 56 7.21 6.46 -6.45
C ALA A 56 7.57 5.64 -5.20
N ASP A 57 7.49 6.25 -4.02
CA ASP A 57 7.77 5.59 -2.75
C ASP A 57 6.75 4.49 -2.46
N ARG A 58 5.47 4.76 -2.73
CA ARG A 58 4.38 3.80 -2.53
C ARG A 58 4.63 2.55 -3.38
N ILE A 59 5.00 2.71 -4.64
CA ILE A 59 5.29 1.60 -5.56
C ILE A 59 6.51 0.81 -5.12
N VAL A 60 7.57 1.47 -4.65
CA VAL A 60 8.75 0.79 -4.08
C VAL A 60 8.37 -0.03 -2.85
N LYS A 61 7.64 0.58 -1.90
CA LYS A 61 7.16 -0.10 -0.68
C LYS A 61 6.25 -1.28 -1.00
N LEU A 62 5.32 -1.13 -1.93
CA LEU A 62 4.45 -2.20 -2.40
C LEU A 62 5.26 -3.32 -3.07
N GLY A 63 6.24 -3.01 -3.92
CA GLY A 63 7.07 -4.01 -4.57
C GLY A 63 7.90 -4.83 -3.59
N MET A 64 8.46 -4.18 -2.56
CA MET A 64 9.27 -4.85 -1.53
C MET A 64 8.43 -5.69 -0.56
N HIS A 65 7.25 -5.19 -0.15
CA HIS A 65 6.51 -5.76 0.97
C HIS A 65 5.19 -6.43 0.57
N ALA A 66 4.54 -6.03 -0.52
CA ALA A 66 3.22 -6.53 -0.90
C ALA A 66 3.01 -6.54 -2.43
N PRO A 67 3.84 -7.26 -3.21
CA PRO A 67 3.79 -7.20 -4.68
C PRO A 67 2.47 -7.71 -5.28
N HIS A 68 1.72 -8.52 -4.52
CA HIS A 68 0.40 -9.03 -4.89
C HIS A 68 -0.72 -7.97 -4.89
N LEU A 69 -0.48 -6.78 -4.32
CA LEU A 69 -1.42 -5.66 -4.32
C LEU A 69 -1.21 -4.71 -5.49
N MET A 70 -0.12 -4.88 -6.25
CA MET A 70 0.22 -4.00 -7.36
C MET A 70 -0.53 -4.37 -8.62
N THR A 71 -0.94 -3.36 -9.37
CA THR A 71 -1.43 -3.48 -10.75
C THR A 71 -0.29 -3.86 -11.70
N PHE A 72 -0.64 -4.30 -12.92
CA PHE A 72 0.37 -4.63 -13.93
C PHE A 72 1.27 -3.42 -14.28
N ALA A 73 0.69 -2.22 -14.42
CA ALA A 73 1.46 -1.02 -14.73
C ALA A 73 2.46 -0.67 -13.62
N GLU A 74 2.04 -0.77 -12.36
CA GLU A 74 2.92 -0.55 -11.20
C GLU A 74 4.01 -1.62 -11.12
N GLN A 75 3.70 -2.89 -11.43
CA GLN A 75 4.70 -3.96 -11.47
C GLN A 75 5.77 -3.69 -12.53
N VAL A 76 5.38 -3.18 -13.72
CA VAL A 76 6.34 -2.79 -14.76
C VAL A 76 7.20 -1.61 -14.30
N ALA A 77 6.62 -0.59 -13.67
CA ALA A 77 7.37 0.54 -13.13
C ALA A 77 8.38 0.07 -12.06
N TYR A 78 7.95 -0.79 -11.12
CA TYR A 78 8.81 -1.35 -10.10
C TYR A 78 9.90 -2.24 -10.68
N GLN A 79 9.61 -3.04 -11.71
CA GLN A 79 10.63 -3.82 -12.40
C GLN A 79 11.74 -2.92 -12.98
N ARG A 80 11.38 -1.81 -13.63
CA ARG A 80 12.35 -0.83 -14.15
C ARG A 80 13.20 -0.20 -13.04
N ILE A 81 12.60 0.05 -11.87
CA ILE A 81 13.33 0.53 -10.69
C ILE A 81 14.28 -0.56 -10.19
N ALA A 82 13.81 -1.80 -10.05
CA ALA A 82 14.58 -2.94 -9.55
C ALA A 82 15.79 -3.28 -10.44
N GLU A 83 15.69 -3.03 -11.75
CA GLU A 83 16.77 -3.21 -12.72
C GLU A 83 17.80 -2.06 -12.73
N ASP A 84 17.48 -0.91 -12.12
CA ASP A 84 18.37 0.25 -12.08
C ASP A 84 19.30 0.19 -10.87
N GLU A 85 20.47 -0.43 -11.02
CA GLU A 85 21.47 -0.57 -9.94
C GLU A 85 21.87 0.78 -9.30
N ALA A 86 21.71 1.90 -10.02
CA ALA A 86 22.11 3.20 -9.52
C ALA A 86 21.23 3.74 -8.38
N VAL A 87 20.03 3.18 -8.19
CA VAL A 87 19.11 3.53 -7.09
C VAL A 87 19.11 2.52 -5.94
N TRP A 88 19.92 1.46 -6.04
CA TRP A 88 20.05 0.42 -5.01
C TRP A 88 21.47 0.37 -4.45
N PRO A 89 21.85 1.32 -3.57
CA PRO A 89 23.16 1.29 -2.90
C PRO A 89 23.39 0.00 -2.09
N ALA A 90 22.31 -0.61 -1.58
CA ALA A 90 22.31 -1.96 -1.02
C ALA A 90 21.01 -2.70 -1.42
N LYS A 91 21.04 -4.03 -1.28
CA LYS A 91 20.00 -4.95 -1.79
C LYS A 91 18.57 -4.64 -1.30
N ASP A 92 18.44 -4.11 -0.08
CA ASP A 92 17.15 -3.84 0.57
C ASP A 92 17.03 -2.38 1.02
N ASP A 93 17.85 -1.48 0.46
CA ASP A 93 17.89 -0.06 0.83
C ASP A 93 17.77 0.82 -0.42
N PRO A 94 16.53 1.15 -0.86
CA PRO A 94 16.30 1.99 -2.02
C PRO A 94 16.63 3.46 -1.75
N ASP A 95 17.36 4.10 -2.67
CA ASP A 95 17.56 5.56 -2.68
C ASP A 95 16.29 6.27 -3.19
N LEU A 96 15.31 6.45 -2.30
CA LEU A 96 14.03 7.08 -2.62
C LEU A 96 14.17 8.47 -3.28
N PRO A 97 15.03 9.40 -2.79
CA PRO A 97 15.26 10.67 -3.48
C PRO A 97 15.66 10.51 -4.95
N ARG A 98 16.55 9.55 -5.25
CA ARG A 98 16.99 9.31 -6.63
C ARG A 98 15.91 8.65 -7.48
N ILE A 99 15.11 7.75 -6.91
CA ILE A 99 13.96 7.13 -7.58
C ILE A 99 12.93 8.19 -7.96
N ARG A 100 12.60 9.09 -7.02
CA ARG A 100 11.68 10.22 -7.28
C ARG A 100 12.19 11.12 -8.41
N ALA A 101 13.49 11.44 -8.43
CA ALA A 101 14.08 12.25 -9.48
C ALA A 101 14.00 11.61 -10.88
N LYS A 102 14.03 10.26 -10.94
CA LYS A 102 13.92 9.49 -12.19
C LYS A 102 12.49 8.97 -12.45
N TRP A 103 11.50 9.39 -11.66
CA TRP A 103 10.15 8.82 -11.69
C TRP A 103 9.52 8.82 -13.09
N ALA A 104 9.62 9.95 -13.80
CA ALA A 104 9.11 10.09 -15.16
C ALA A 104 9.69 9.08 -16.17
N VAL A 105 10.92 8.60 -15.94
CA VAL A 105 11.57 7.58 -16.78
C VAL A 105 10.96 6.21 -16.50
N TYR A 106 10.72 5.89 -15.23
CA TYR A 106 10.13 4.60 -14.86
C TYR A 106 8.67 4.48 -15.29
N THR A 107 7.95 5.59 -15.35
CA THR A 107 6.53 5.64 -15.75
C THR A 107 6.30 5.92 -17.23
N GLU A 108 7.36 6.11 -18.01
CA GLU A 108 7.23 6.43 -19.43
C GLU A 108 6.46 5.32 -20.18
N GLY A 109 5.37 5.73 -20.84
CA GLY A 109 4.48 4.84 -21.58
C GLY A 109 3.56 3.97 -20.72
N LEU A 110 3.51 4.19 -19.40
CA LEU A 110 2.61 3.50 -18.48
C LEU A 110 1.42 4.41 -18.15
N ALA A 111 0.21 3.90 -18.36
CA ALA A 111 -0.99 4.48 -17.79
C ALA A 111 -1.10 3.98 -16.34
N LEU A 112 -0.37 4.62 -15.43
CA LEU A 112 -0.63 4.41 -14.01
C LEU A 112 -2.05 4.91 -13.72
N GLU A 113 -2.85 4.11 -13.03
CA GLU A 113 -4.14 4.54 -12.54
C GLU A 113 -3.89 5.67 -11.55
N HIS A 114 -3.91 6.92 -12.04
CA HIS A 114 -3.91 8.09 -11.17
C HIS A 114 -5.10 7.94 -10.23
N ASP A 115 -4.80 7.88 -8.93
CA ASP A 115 -5.80 7.74 -7.85
C ASP A 115 -7.07 8.53 -8.20
N ASN A 116 -8.14 7.79 -8.45
CA ASN A 116 -9.49 8.33 -8.58
C ASN A 116 -9.81 9.04 -7.24
N PRO A 117 -10.21 10.33 -7.25
CA PRO A 117 -10.35 11.15 -6.05
C PRO A 117 -11.32 10.60 -5.00
#